data_AF-A0A2A2M4V0-F1
#
_entry.id   AF-A0A2A2M4V0-F1
#
_cell.length_a   1.000
_cell.length_b   1.000
_cell.length_c   1.000
_cell.angle_alpha   90.00
_cell.angle_beta   90.00
_cell.angle_gamma   90.00
#
_symmetry.space_group_name_H-M   'P 1'
#
loop_
_entity.id
_entity.type
_entity.pdbx_description
1 polymer ?
#
loop_
_entity_poly.entity_id
_entity_poly.type
_entity_poly.pdbx_seq_one_letter_code
_entity_poly.pdbx_strand_id
1 'polypeptide(L)'
;MGGIPTNFHGEVVNLVDGNPDTVVPGLFAVGEAACVSVHGANRLGSNSLIDLVVFGRATGKRIADICKPNTTHNPLPKGSEELSLTRLDKFRNAAGSTPTAEIRGKMQRTMQKHCAVTCRSTTAA
;
A
#
# COMPACT_ATOMS: atom_id res chain seq x y z
N MET A 1 -3.40 12.43 2.55
CA MET A 1 -3.59 11.25 1.66
C MET A 1 -2.73 10.14 2.20
N GLY A 2 -3.20 8.89 2.11
CA GLY A 2 -2.48 7.73 2.63
C GLY A 2 -1.81 6.92 1.52
N GLY A 3 -1.23 5.79 1.91
CA GLY A 3 -0.56 4.86 1.02
C GLY A 3 0.45 4.03 1.82
N ILE A 4 1.20 3.19 1.11
CA ILE A 4 2.34 2.44 1.64
C ILE A 4 3.48 3.44 1.90
N PRO A 5 3.98 3.60 3.13
CA PRO A 5 5.08 4.53 3.42
C PRO A 5 6.33 4.20 2.60
N THR A 6 6.91 5.20 1.95
CA THR A 6 8.12 5.03 1.16
C THR A 6 9.09 6.20 1.37
N ASN A 7 10.38 5.95 1.17
CA ASN A 7 11.34 7.02 1.01
C ASN A 7 11.27 7.63 -0.40
N PHE A 8 12.05 8.68 -0.68
CA PHE A 8 12.04 9.35 -1.99
C PHE A 8 12.60 8.49 -3.15
N HIS A 9 13.19 7.34 -2.85
CA HIS A 9 13.61 6.35 -3.83
C HIS A 9 12.53 5.30 -4.14
N GLY A 10 11.38 5.35 -3.47
CA GLY A 10 10.28 4.40 -3.64
C GLY A 10 10.43 3.11 -2.84
N GLU A 11 11.48 2.97 -2.02
CA GLU A 11 11.67 1.84 -1.12
C GLU A 11 10.63 1.93 0.00
N VAL A 12 9.93 0.83 0.29
CA VAL A 12 8.96 0.79 1.40
C VAL A 12 9.71 0.88 2.73
N VAL A 13 9.18 1.68 3.66
CA VAL A 13 9.73 1.83 5.00
C VAL A 13 8.74 1.38 6.07
N ASN A 14 9.25 0.88 7.19
CA ASN A 14 8.46 0.53 8.35
C ASN A 14 9.13 1.03 9.65
N LEU A 15 8.31 1.15 10.70
CA LEU A 15 8.78 1.51 12.03
C LEU A 15 9.44 0.29 12.70
N VAL A 16 10.74 0.36 12.91
CA VAL A 16 11.53 -0.65 13.64
C VAL A 16 12.35 0.07 14.70
N ASP A 17 12.21 -0.34 15.96
CA ASP A 17 12.98 0.20 17.09
C ASP A 17 12.98 1.74 17.19
N GLY A 18 11.84 2.37 16.84
CA GLY A 18 11.69 3.83 16.86
C GLY A 18 12.18 4.56 15.60
N ASN A 19 12.81 3.87 14.65
CA ASN A 19 13.17 4.41 13.35
C ASN A 19 12.04 4.19 12.33
N PRO A 20 11.32 5.25 11.89
CA PRO A 20 10.23 5.13 10.93
C PRO A 20 10.71 4.86 9.49
N ASP A 21 12.01 5.04 9.22
CA ASP A 21 12.59 4.99 7.87
C ASP A 21 13.37 3.68 7.60
N THR A 22 13.08 2.62 8.37
CA THR A 22 13.73 1.32 8.16
C THR A 22 13.21 0.69 6.87
N VAL A 23 14.10 0.47 5.90
CA VAL A 23 13.72 -0.07 4.58
C VAL A 23 13.30 -1.53 4.69
N VAL A 24 12.17 -1.88 4.06
CA VAL A 24 11.74 -3.25 3.79
C VAL A 24 12.44 -3.74 2.51
N PRO A 25 13.42 -4.64 2.60
CA PRO A 25 14.24 -5.00 1.46
C PRO A 25 13.43 -5.66 0.35
N GLY A 26 13.61 -5.20 -0.89
CA GLY A 26 12.97 -5.77 -2.08
C GLY A 26 11.51 -5.35 -2.30
N LEU A 27 10.94 -4.51 -1.43
CA LEU A 27 9.58 -4.00 -1.60
C LEU A 27 9.59 -2.50 -1.95
N PHE A 28 8.88 -2.15 -3.01
CA PHE A 28 8.76 -0.79 -3.52
C PHE A 28 7.31 -0.42 -3.74
N ALA A 29 6.97 0.86 -3.60
CA ALA A 29 5.68 1.40 -3.98
C ALA A 29 5.84 2.75 -4.68
N VAL A 30 5.03 3.00 -5.70
CA VAL A 30 5.03 4.25 -6.47
C VAL A 30 3.61 4.75 -6.73
N GLY A 31 3.45 6.04 -6.96
CA GLY A 31 2.18 6.65 -7.33
C GLY A 31 1.16 6.72 -6.19
N GLU A 32 -0.12 6.67 -6.52
CA GLU A 32 -1.21 6.84 -5.54
C GLU A 32 -1.26 5.72 -4.48
N ALA A 33 -0.64 4.57 -4.75
CA ALA A 33 -0.48 3.51 -3.74
C ALA A 33 0.62 3.84 -2.72
N ALA A 34 1.55 4.73 -3.04
CA ALA A 34 2.68 5.10 -2.20
C ALA A 34 2.39 6.36 -1.37
N CYS A 35 3.07 6.45 -0.25
CA CYS A 35 3.11 7.62 0.62
C CYS A 35 4.57 8.00 0.86
N VAL A 36 5.23 8.53 -0.18
CA VAL A 36 6.43 9.39 -0.03
C VAL A 36 6.07 10.66 0.77
N SER A 37 4.79 11.03 0.63
CA SER A 37 4.02 12.15 1.19
C SER A 37 4.37 13.55 0.67
N VAL A 38 4.68 13.68 -0.62
CA VAL A 38 4.72 15.01 -1.27
C VAL A 38 3.37 15.74 -1.27
N HIS A 39 2.29 15.03 -0.96
CA HIS A 39 0.93 15.58 -0.92
C HIS A 39 0.43 15.84 0.51
N GLY A 40 1.10 15.32 1.56
CA GLY A 40 0.72 15.53 2.97
C GLY A 40 -0.78 15.27 3.25
N ALA A 41 -1.47 16.29 3.80
CA ALA A 41 -2.89 16.23 4.14
C ALA A 41 -3.83 16.61 2.98
N ASN A 42 -3.39 17.42 2.01
CA ASN A 42 -4.16 17.79 0.83
C ASN A 42 -3.32 17.83 -0.45
N ARG A 43 -3.72 17.07 -1.48
CA ARG A 43 -3.05 17.03 -2.78
C ARG A 43 -3.44 18.25 -3.61
N LEU A 44 -2.46 18.98 -4.16
CA LEU A 44 -2.72 20.04 -5.13
C LEU A 44 -3.13 19.43 -6.49
N GLY A 45 -4.01 20.14 -7.21
CA GLY A 45 -4.48 19.72 -8.53
C GLY A 45 -3.32 19.45 -9.49
N SER A 46 -3.48 18.45 -10.37
CA SER A 46 -2.49 18.04 -11.39
C SER A 46 -1.17 17.46 -10.87
N ASN A 47 -0.94 17.39 -9.55
CA ASN A 47 0.29 16.81 -9.00
C ASN A 47 0.32 15.27 -8.97
N SER A 48 -0.80 14.59 -9.21
CA SER A 48 -0.85 13.12 -9.23
C SER A 48 -0.10 12.51 -10.41
N LEU A 49 -0.18 13.10 -11.61
CA LEU A 49 0.54 12.59 -12.78
C LEU A 49 2.05 12.84 -12.68
N ILE A 50 2.44 13.98 -12.11
CA ILE A 50 3.84 14.29 -11.82
C ILE A 50 4.45 13.28 -10.85
N ASP A 51 3.71 12.91 -9.80
CA ASP A 51 4.11 11.87 -8.86
C ASP A 51 4.42 10.55 -9.59
N LEU A 52 3.49 10.06 -10.43
CA LEU A 52 3.67 8.81 -11.20
C LEU A 52 4.98 8.80 -12.01
N VAL A 53 5.23 9.86 -12.78
CA VAL A 53 6.38 9.89 -13.69
C VAL A 53 7.71 10.14 -12.97
N VAL A 54 7.72 11.01 -11.96
CA VAL A 54 8.94 11.35 -11.22
C VAL A 54 9.37 10.19 -10.33
N PHE A 55 8.47 9.70 -9.47
CA PHE A 55 8.80 8.63 -8.53
C PHE A 55 8.91 7.26 -9.22
N GLY A 56 8.12 7.00 -10.26
CA GLY A 56 8.30 5.82 -11.11
C GLY A 56 9.70 5.76 -11.73
N ARG A 57 10.18 6.88 -12.29
CA ARG A 57 11.53 6.98 -12.84
C ARG A 57 12.61 6.91 -11.76
N ALA A 58 12.43 7.59 -10.64
CA ALA A 58 13.39 7.56 -9.52
C ALA A 58 13.58 6.14 -8.98
N THR A 59 12.47 5.42 -8.79
CA THR A 59 12.46 4.01 -8.36
C THR A 59 13.17 3.12 -9.37
N GLY A 60 12.90 3.29 -10.67
CA GLY A 60 13.59 2.54 -11.72
C GLY A 60 15.11 2.75 -11.70
N LYS A 61 15.58 3.99 -11.50
CA LYS A 61 17.02 4.28 -11.33
C LYS A 61 17.58 3.62 -10.08
N ARG A 62 16.87 3.73 -8.95
CA ARG A 62 17.29 3.10 -7.69
C ARG A 62 17.46 1.59 -7.83
N ILE A 63 16.50 0.91 -8.45
CA ILE A 63 16.57 -0.53 -8.69
C ILE A 63 17.78 -0.87 -9.56
N ALA A 64 18.07 -0.07 -10.59
CA ALA A 64 19.25 -0.28 -11.43
C ALA A 64 20.58 -0.11 -10.66
N ASP A 65 20.62 0.75 -9.63
CA ASP A 65 21.82 0.96 -8.80
C ASP A 65 22.05 -0.19 -7.80
N ILE A 66 20.98 -0.80 -7.28
CA ILE A 66 21.07 -1.82 -6.21
C ILE A 66 20.96 -3.26 -6.73
N CYS A 67 20.41 -3.47 -7.93
CA CYS A 67 20.22 -4.77 -8.54
C CYS A 67 21.01 -4.88 -9.84
N LYS A 68 21.72 -5.99 -10.03
CA LYS A 68 22.35 -6.32 -11.31
C LYS A 68 21.39 -7.18 -12.14
N PRO A 69 21.24 -6.91 -13.45
CA PRO A 69 20.49 -7.78 -14.35
C PRO A 69 20.98 -9.23 -14.26
N ASN A 70 20.06 -10.19 -14.34
CA ASN A 70 20.33 -11.64 -14.28
C ASN A 70 20.93 -12.15 -12.96
N THR A 71 20.87 -11.37 -11.87
CA THR A 71 21.24 -11.87 -10.54
C THR A 71 20.23 -12.92 -10.08
N THR A 72 20.71 -14.07 -9.61
CA THR A 72 19.86 -15.10 -9.02
C THR A 72 19.23 -14.60 -7.72
N HIS A 73 17.92 -14.81 -7.56
CA HIS A 73 17.24 -14.54 -6.30
C HIS A 73 17.58 -15.59 -5.25
N ASN A 74 17.57 -15.19 -3.98
CA ASN A 74 17.66 -16.15 -2.88
C ASN A 74 16.51 -17.16 -2.97
N PRO A 75 16.75 -18.43 -2.58
CA PRO A 75 15.68 -19.41 -2.54
C PRO A 75 14.58 -18.94 -1.59
N LEU A 76 13.33 -19.11 -2.03
CA LEU A 76 12.19 -18.79 -1.18
C LEU A 76 12.14 -19.74 0.02
N PRO A 77 11.79 -19.24 1.22
CA PRO A 77 11.50 -20.10 2.35
C PRO A 77 10.38 -21.09 2.01
N LYS A 78 10.48 -22.33 2.50
CA LYS A 78 9.42 -23.33 2.33
C LYS A 78 8.11 -22.81 2.93
N GLY A 79 7.00 -22.93 2.20
CA GLY A 79 5.67 -22.49 2.65
C GLY A 79 5.42 -20.99 2.54
N SER A 80 6.29 -20.23 1.87
CA SER A 80 6.10 -18.79 1.62
C SER A 80 4.81 -18.45 0.86
N GLU A 81 4.28 -19.40 0.10
CA GLU A 81 3.04 -19.34 -0.67
C GLU A 81 1.78 -19.56 0.17
N GLU A 82 1.90 -20.21 1.32
CA GLU A 82 0.77 -20.76 2.08
C GLU A 82 -0.25 -19.69 2.48
N LEU A 83 0.23 -18.55 2.98
CA LEU A 83 -0.63 -17.43 3.38
C LEU A 83 -1.47 -16.90 2.21
N SER A 84 -0.84 -16.79 1.03
CA SER A 84 -1.49 -16.26 -0.17
C SER A 84 -2.51 -17.25 -0.72
N LEU A 85 -2.15 -18.54 -0.78
CA LEU A 85 -3.00 -19.61 -1.28
C LEU A 85 -4.17 -19.89 -0.35
N THR A 86 -3.92 -20.01 0.96
CA THR A 86 -4.97 -20.21 1.96
C THR A 86 -5.98 -19.06 1.94
N ARG A 87 -5.52 -17.81 1.79
CA ARG A 87 -6.44 -16.65 1.70
C ARG A 87 -7.31 -16.72 0.46
N LEU A 88 -6.74 -17.10 -0.69
CA LEU A 88 -7.50 -17.27 -1.93
C LEU A 88 -8.51 -18.41 -1.81
N ASP A 89 -8.08 -19.56 -1.31
CA ASP A 89 -8.91 -20.76 -1.21
C ASP A 89 -10.10 -20.55 -0.27
N LYS A 90 -9.88 -19.87 0.86
CA LYS A 90 -10.93 -19.44 1.79
C LYS A 90 -12.06 -18.69 1.09
N PHE A 91 -11.74 -17.77 0.18
CA PHE A 91 -12.75 -16.99 -0.55
C PHE A 91 -13.33 -17.74 -1.74
N ARG A 92 -12.54 -18.58 -2.41
CA ARG A 92 -12.98 -19.41 -3.52
C ARG A 92 -14.05 -20.42 -3.09
N ASN A 93 -13.87 -21.05 -1.93
CA ASN A 93 -14.76 -22.08 -1.39
C ASN A 93 -15.74 -21.53 -0.33
N ALA A 94 -15.87 -20.20 -0.22
CA ALA A 94 -16.77 -19.59 0.75
C ALA A 94 -18.24 -19.91 0.43
N ALA A 95 -18.89 -20.65 1.33
CA ALA A 95 -20.32 -20.99 1.26
C ALA A 95 -21.17 -20.23 2.30
N GLY A 96 -20.73 -19.03 2.68
CA GLY A 96 -21.45 -18.18 3.64
C GLY A 96 -22.77 -17.62 3.07
N SER A 97 -23.63 -17.13 3.97
CA SER A 97 -24.96 -16.61 3.59
C SER A 97 -24.97 -15.18 3.05
N THR A 98 -23.87 -14.43 3.19
CA THR A 98 -23.80 -13.02 2.78
C THR A 98 -23.00 -12.85 1.48
N PRO A 99 -23.61 -12.34 0.40
CA PRO A 99 -22.89 -12.07 -0.84
C PRO A 99 -21.83 -10.97 -0.69
N THR A 100 -20.71 -11.08 -1.41
CA THR A 100 -19.63 -10.08 -1.44
C THR A 100 -20.13 -8.67 -1.78
N ALA A 101 -21.09 -8.57 -2.70
CA ALA A 101 -21.67 -7.29 -3.11
C ALA A 101 -22.42 -6.59 -1.97
N GLU A 102 -23.07 -7.35 -1.09
CA GLU A 102 -23.79 -6.81 0.07
C GLU A 102 -22.80 -6.23 1.08
N ILE A 103 -21.74 -6.96 1.41
CA ILE A 103 -20.67 -6.50 2.33
C ILE A 103 -20.01 -5.24 1.77
N ARG A 104 -19.64 -5.23 0.49
CA ARG A 104 -19.08 -4.06 -0.19
C ARG A 104 -20.01 -2.85 -0.10
N GLY A 105 -21.30 -3.04 -0.36
CA GLY A 105 -22.30 -1.97 -0.27
C GLY A 105 -22.48 -1.43 1.15
N LYS A 106 -22.46 -2.32 2.17
CA LYS A 106 -22.48 -1.92 3.58
C LYS A 106 -21.25 -1.07 3.92
N MET A 107 -20.05 -1.52 3.57
CA MET A 107 -18.80 -0.79 3.78
C MET A 107 -18.85 0.62 3.15
N GLN A 108 -19.25 0.72 1.88
CA GLN A 108 -19.35 2.00 1.16
C GLN A 108 -20.29 2.98 1.87
N ARG A 109 -21.48 2.51 2.29
CA ARG A 109 -22.44 3.34 3.03
C ARG A 109 -21.91 3.77 4.40
N THR A 110 -21.24 2.89 5.13
CA THR A 110 -20.63 3.21 6.42
C THR A 110 -19.55 4.29 6.27
N MET A 111 -18.64 4.12 5.30
CA MET A 111 -17.59 5.11 5.03
C MET A 111 -18.17 6.46 4.62
N GLN A 112 -19.19 6.46 3.74
CA GLN A 112 -19.86 7.69 3.31
C GLN A 112 -20.58 8.41 4.47
N LYS A 113 -21.12 7.67 5.43
CA LYS A 113 -21.85 8.24 6.57
C LYS A 113 -20.92 8.81 7.64
N HIS A 114 -19.78 8.16 7.90
CA HIS A 114 -18.95 8.45 9.08
C HIS A 114 -17.59 9.08 8.75
N CYS A 115 -17.10 8.97 7.52
CA CYS A 115 -15.78 9.44 7.09
C CYS A 115 -15.86 10.40 5.89
N ALA A 116 -16.91 11.22 5.85
CA ALA A 116 -17.11 12.24 4.81
C ALA A 116 -16.30 13.52 5.09
N VAL A 117 -16.48 14.54 4.24
CA VAL A 117 -15.83 15.87 4.33
C VAL A 117 -15.97 16.49 5.72
N THR A 118 -17.15 16.36 6.32
CA THR A 118 -17.35 16.69 7.73
C THR A 118 -17.51 15.39 8.50
N CYS A 119 -16.55 15.10 9.37
CA CYS A 119 -16.59 13.97 10.28
C CYS A 119 -16.62 14.47 11.73
N ARG A 120 -17.29 13.73 12.61
CA ARG A 120 -17.29 13.98 14.05
C ARG A 120 -16.84 12.71 14.75
N SER A 121 -15.95 12.84 15.73
CA SER A 121 -15.67 11.74 16.64
C SER A 121 -16.86 11.57 17.60
N THR A 122 -17.51 10.41 17.59
CA THR A 122 -18.55 10.06 18.58
C THR A 122 -17.96 9.55 19.89
N THR A 123 -16.64 9.58 20.07
CA THR A 123 -16.02 9.47 21.39
C THR A 123 -16.43 10.70 22.21
N ALA A 124 -17.48 10.52 23.02
CA ALA A 124 -17.69 11.33 24.20
C ALA A 124 -16.39 11.29 25.02
N ALA A 125 -15.85 12.47 25.30
CA ALA A 125 -15.01 12.65 26.47
C ALA A 125 -15.92 12.61 27.72
#